data_AF-A0A9E3WBG5-F1
#
_entry.id   AF-A0A9E3WBG5-F1
#
_cell.length_a   1.000
_cell.length_b   1.000
_cell.length_c   1.000
_cell.angle_alpha   90.00
_cell.angle_beta   90.00
_cell.angle_gamma   90.00
#
_symmetry.space_group_name_H-M   'P 1'
#
loop_
_entity.id
_entity.type
_entity.pdbx_description
1 polymer ?
#
loop_
_entity_poly.entity_id
_entity_poly.type
_entity_poly.pdbx_seq_one_letter_code
_entity_poly.pdbx_strand_id
1 'polypeptide(L)'
;MTDLPFDPIYPDVLGAITGGTRISMDDLQCALGIFPVGTFLNQPVEIVLILQNMVDQVMQVKIGIQTPAEDKKGRPVVMDIPKKTLTVGLRPGEVGVLRAPIVPRPPTPPGSHFPVRVAVRYRTARPGRRVRPFSGGPPPNMLSISSFKLQVLRDVQFSAETWHQSTDVLTTFFDIAPRIMPDVRTDLKAHFETLWTHEQVMDARELALARVEDARRVATTLTRNAVYPYLLDTVEERFAAQGLPLHPGEAIAVAKMMTYTFDEGLELEPGFSVEESRWFKTLCQLLAYDETLEDLNKGELATRYLFEAALFDAVLLGFGVIQPRVREDLGDHSEQVQYANRVVHWNAGQGDPDLSYVYLPLVMGAILVNELANVKPENPWTMLDLLREALRGRARLFTGEKVTIFNMAADLLKIGEDMLRRSRIPRP
;
A
#
# COMPACT_ATOMS: atom_id res chain seq x y z
N MET A 1 -13.33 -23.37 20.90
CA MET A 1 -12.75 -22.37 19.98
C MET A 1 -13.16 -22.80 18.59
N THR A 2 -14.12 -22.10 18.00
CA THR A 2 -14.47 -22.27 16.59
C THR A 2 -13.23 -21.95 15.76
N ASP A 3 -12.81 -22.86 14.89
CA ASP A 3 -11.71 -22.63 13.94
C ASP A 3 -12.13 -21.51 12.97
N LEU A 4 -11.83 -20.27 13.35
CA LEU A 4 -11.98 -19.14 12.44
C LEU A 4 -10.97 -19.34 11.29
N PRO A 5 -11.41 -19.29 10.01
CA PRO A 5 -10.51 -19.29 8.86
C PRO A 5 -9.76 -17.95 8.78
N PHE A 6 -8.83 -17.76 9.71
CA PHE A 6 -7.96 -16.60 9.77
C PHE A 6 -6.66 -16.90 9.02
N ASP A 7 -6.60 -16.48 7.76
CA ASP A 7 -5.36 -16.40 7.01
C ASP A 7 -4.71 -15.03 7.27
N PRO A 8 -3.59 -14.97 8.01
CA PRO A 8 -2.93 -13.72 8.36
C PRO A 8 -2.37 -13.02 7.12
N ILE A 9 -2.53 -11.70 7.07
CA ILE A 9 -1.92 -10.88 6.03
C ILE A 9 -0.43 -10.74 6.36
N TYR A 10 0.41 -10.90 5.36
CA TYR A 10 1.85 -10.70 5.55
C TYR A 10 2.15 -9.23 5.94
N PRO A 11 3.06 -8.99 6.90
CA PRO A 11 3.20 -7.68 7.53
C PRO A 11 4.11 -6.69 6.79
N ASP A 12 3.85 -5.40 6.84
CA ASP A 12 4.65 -4.36 6.18
C ASP A 12 5.99 -4.07 6.85
N VAL A 13 6.95 -5.00 6.69
CA VAL A 13 8.28 -4.86 7.29
C VAL A 13 9.03 -3.67 6.70
N LEU A 14 8.99 -3.52 5.38
CA LEU A 14 9.68 -2.44 4.70
C LEU A 14 9.11 -1.07 5.11
N GLY A 15 7.78 -0.91 5.14
CA GLY A 15 7.17 0.34 5.57
C GLY A 15 7.43 0.68 7.03
N ALA A 16 7.42 -0.32 7.92
CA ALA A 16 7.71 -0.13 9.34
C ALA A 16 9.16 0.34 9.63
N ILE A 17 10.09 0.09 8.70
CA ILE A 17 11.48 0.53 8.78
C ILE A 17 11.67 1.89 8.11
N THR A 18 11.10 2.06 6.92
CA THR A 18 11.35 3.21 6.03
C THR A 18 10.40 4.40 6.26
N GLY A 19 9.39 4.24 7.11
CA GLY A 19 8.31 5.22 7.27
C GLY A 19 7.38 5.28 6.06
N GLY A 20 7.32 4.20 5.25
CA GLY A 20 6.47 4.08 4.07
C GLY A 20 7.20 4.29 2.73
N THR A 21 8.44 4.79 2.76
CA THR A 21 9.26 5.01 1.55
C THR A 21 9.63 3.68 0.89
N ARG A 22 9.09 3.42 -0.31
CA ARG A 22 9.34 2.18 -1.05
C ARG A 22 9.28 2.38 -2.55
N ILE A 23 9.98 1.52 -3.27
CA ILE A 23 9.91 1.39 -4.72
C ILE A 23 9.44 -0.01 -5.04
N SER A 24 8.38 -0.10 -5.83
CA SER A 24 7.80 -1.38 -6.24
C SER A 24 8.19 -1.72 -7.65
N MET A 25 8.68 -2.94 -7.81
CA MET A 25 9.13 -3.56 -9.04
C MET A 25 8.33 -4.84 -9.21
N ASP A 26 7.03 -4.70 -9.47
CA ASP A 26 6.03 -5.78 -9.56
C ASP A 26 6.04 -6.74 -8.35
N ASP A 27 6.85 -7.80 -8.41
CA ASP A 27 6.94 -8.87 -7.39
C ASP A 27 7.99 -8.58 -6.29
N LEU A 28 8.79 -7.52 -6.46
CA LEU A 28 9.80 -7.10 -5.49
C LEU A 28 9.49 -5.68 -5.01
N GLN A 29 9.57 -5.46 -3.71
CA GLN A 29 9.65 -4.12 -3.15
C GLN A 29 11.03 -3.88 -2.57
N CYS A 30 11.54 -2.67 -2.71
CA CYS A 30 12.83 -2.30 -2.16
C CYS A 30 12.90 -0.85 -1.71
N ALA A 31 13.85 -0.57 -0.83
CA ALA A 31 14.18 0.78 -0.40
C ALA A 31 15.69 0.91 -0.29
N LEU A 32 16.24 1.98 -0.88
CA LEU A 32 17.67 2.25 -0.88
C LEU A 32 17.97 3.38 0.10
N GLY A 33 18.89 3.12 1.02
CA GLY A 33 19.43 4.11 1.96
C GLY A 33 20.95 4.10 1.98
N ILE A 34 21.51 5.11 2.62
CA ILE A 34 22.96 5.23 2.85
C ILE A 34 23.22 5.71 4.27
N PHE A 35 24.22 5.13 4.94
CA PHE A 35 24.56 5.49 6.30
C PHE A 35 26.07 5.34 6.59
N PRO A 36 26.72 6.35 7.20
CA PRO A 36 26.22 7.70 7.43
C PRO A 36 26.09 8.51 6.13
N VAL A 37 25.30 9.59 6.13
CA VAL A 37 25.14 10.48 4.96
C VAL A 37 26.43 11.28 4.67
N GLY A 38 27.26 11.53 5.68
CA GLY A 38 28.55 12.18 5.54
C GLY A 38 29.70 11.27 5.98
N THR A 39 30.77 11.21 5.19
CA THR A 39 31.98 10.42 5.49
C THR A 39 33.25 11.24 5.24
N PHE A 40 34.38 10.73 5.73
CA PHE A 40 35.72 11.24 5.43
C PHE A 40 36.42 10.35 4.40
N LEU A 41 37.51 10.84 3.79
CA LEU A 41 38.34 10.00 2.93
C LEU A 41 38.93 8.85 3.74
N ASN A 42 38.95 7.64 3.16
CA ASN A 42 39.31 6.37 3.78
C ASN A 42 38.36 5.86 4.89
N GLN A 43 37.22 6.51 5.12
CA GLN A 43 36.21 6.01 6.05
C GLN A 43 35.06 5.33 5.29
N PRO A 44 34.63 4.12 5.70
CA PRO A 44 33.53 3.44 5.04
C PRO A 44 32.19 4.14 5.27
N VAL A 45 31.37 4.12 4.22
CA VAL A 45 29.94 4.40 4.25
C VAL A 45 29.18 3.16 3.77
N GLU A 46 28.04 2.84 4.36
CA GLU A 46 27.27 1.65 3.99
C GLU A 46 26.08 2.03 3.10
N ILE A 47 25.98 1.36 1.95
CA ILE A 47 24.71 1.25 1.24
C ILE A 47 23.84 0.26 2.00
N VAL A 48 22.60 0.64 2.29
CA VAL A 48 21.59 -0.21 2.92
C VAL A 48 20.44 -0.40 1.93
N LEU A 49 20.29 -1.61 1.41
CA LEU A 49 19.20 -1.95 0.49
C LEU A 49 18.28 -2.96 1.17
N ILE A 50 17.07 -2.54 1.49
CA ILE A 50 16.02 -3.44 1.99
C ILE A 50 15.31 -4.05 0.80
N LEU A 51 15.12 -5.36 0.82
CA LEU A 51 14.47 -6.15 -0.21
C LEU A 51 13.32 -6.93 0.41
N GLN A 52 12.15 -6.85 -0.20
CA GLN A 52 10.92 -7.51 0.25
C GLN A 52 10.30 -8.29 -0.91
N ASN A 53 10.33 -9.62 -0.80
CA ASN A 53 9.68 -10.50 -1.76
C ASN A 53 8.16 -10.45 -1.56
N MET A 54 7.41 -10.15 -2.61
CA MET A 54 5.96 -10.01 -2.58
C MET A 54 5.21 -11.28 -2.98
N VAL A 55 5.93 -12.33 -3.40
CA VAL A 55 5.34 -13.56 -3.93
C VAL A 55 5.73 -14.80 -3.13
N ASP A 56 4.96 -15.88 -3.33
CA ASP A 56 5.16 -17.20 -2.72
C ASP A 56 6.28 -18.04 -3.37
N GLN A 57 7.12 -17.44 -4.21
CA GLN A 57 8.22 -18.12 -4.91
C GLN A 57 9.59 -17.60 -4.45
N VAL A 58 10.59 -18.48 -4.56
CA VAL A 58 12.00 -18.08 -4.39
C VAL A 58 12.38 -17.12 -5.51
N MET A 59 13.06 -16.04 -5.15
CA MET A 59 13.49 -14.98 -6.05
C MET A 59 15.01 -14.84 -6.03
N GLN A 60 15.63 -14.69 -7.19
CA GLN A 60 17.04 -14.34 -7.32
C GLN A 60 17.16 -12.87 -7.72
N VAL A 61 17.77 -12.07 -6.86
CA VAL A 61 17.94 -10.62 -7.04
C VAL A 61 19.41 -10.33 -7.38
N LYS A 62 19.64 -9.71 -8.52
CA LYS A 62 20.93 -9.24 -9.00
C LYS A 62 21.01 -7.73 -8.79
N ILE A 63 22.02 -7.30 -8.05
CA ILE A 63 22.20 -5.92 -7.59
C ILE A 63 23.51 -5.41 -8.16
N GLY A 64 23.43 -4.40 -9.02
CA GLY A 64 24.59 -3.71 -9.59
C GLY A 64 24.84 -2.40 -8.85
N ILE A 65 26.04 -2.20 -8.32
CA ILE A 65 26.44 -0.96 -7.65
C ILE A 65 27.30 -0.15 -8.61
N GLN A 66 26.88 1.08 -8.90
CA GLN A 66 27.61 2.04 -9.72
C GLN A 66 27.94 3.28 -8.89
N THR A 67 29.23 3.49 -8.70
CA THR A 67 29.81 4.70 -8.09
C THR A 67 30.16 5.72 -9.18
N PRO A 68 30.23 7.02 -8.84
CA PRO A 68 30.59 8.04 -9.81
C PRO A 68 32.09 7.96 -10.12
N ALA A 69 32.45 8.12 -11.39
CA ALA A 69 33.85 8.18 -11.82
C ALA A 69 34.43 9.60 -11.73
N GLU A 70 33.56 10.61 -11.76
CA GLU A 70 33.92 12.02 -11.76
C GLU A 70 32.97 12.83 -10.87
N ASP A 71 33.46 13.94 -10.32
CA ASP A 71 32.63 14.91 -9.59
C ASP A 71 31.94 15.90 -10.54
N LYS A 72 31.11 16.80 -10.00
CA LYS A 72 30.42 17.86 -10.78
C LYS A 72 31.39 18.82 -11.51
N LYS A 73 32.68 18.79 -11.20
CA LYS A 73 33.74 19.62 -11.78
C LYS A 73 34.67 18.81 -12.71
N GLY A 74 34.33 17.55 -13.03
CA GLY A 74 35.13 16.67 -13.87
C GLY A 74 36.42 16.14 -13.20
N ARG A 75 36.54 16.26 -11.88
CA ARG A 75 37.69 15.72 -11.13
C ARG A 75 37.48 14.23 -10.87
N PRO A 76 38.53 13.40 -10.92
CA PRO A 76 38.40 11.95 -10.76
C PRO A 76 37.92 11.59 -9.35
N VAL A 77 37.01 10.63 -9.28
CA VAL A 77 36.47 10.04 -8.06
C VAL A 77 36.81 8.55 -8.05
N VAL A 78 37.43 8.11 -6.96
CA VAL A 78 37.85 6.72 -6.74
C VAL A 78 37.15 6.19 -5.49
N MET A 79 36.36 5.15 -5.67
CA MET A 79 35.65 4.48 -4.58
C MET A 79 35.92 2.99 -4.63
N ASP A 80 36.32 2.43 -3.49
CA ASP A 80 36.45 0.99 -3.31
C ASP A 80 35.09 0.41 -2.92
N ILE A 81 34.71 -0.68 -3.57
CA ILE A 81 33.49 -1.44 -3.28
C ILE A 81 33.83 -2.94 -3.26
N PRO A 82 33.11 -3.76 -2.48
CA PRO A 82 33.39 -5.19 -2.37
C PRO A 82 33.27 -5.90 -3.73
N LYS A 83 32.16 -5.66 -4.44
CA LYS A 83 31.89 -6.17 -5.79
C LYS A 83 30.97 -5.21 -6.53
N LYS A 84 31.18 -5.02 -7.83
CA LYS A 84 30.28 -4.25 -8.72
C LYS A 84 28.90 -4.90 -8.87
N THR A 85 28.81 -6.20 -8.70
CA THR A 85 27.57 -6.94 -8.84
C THR A 85 27.46 -8.00 -7.74
N LEU A 86 26.33 -8.01 -7.07
CA LEU A 86 25.97 -8.93 -6.01
C LEU A 86 24.73 -9.71 -6.45
N THR A 87 24.63 -10.97 -6.04
CA THR A 87 23.44 -11.79 -6.25
C THR A 87 22.99 -12.31 -4.90
N VAL A 88 21.72 -12.10 -4.59
CA VAL A 88 21.07 -12.51 -3.34
C VAL A 88 19.86 -13.37 -3.70
N GLY A 89 19.68 -14.48 -2.98
CA GLY A 89 18.45 -15.27 -3.04
C GLY A 89 17.51 -14.86 -1.92
N LEU A 90 16.25 -14.61 -2.25
CA LEU A 90 15.16 -14.35 -1.30
C LEU A 90 14.21 -15.55 -1.29
N ARG A 91 13.86 -16.03 -0.11
CA ARG A 91 12.82 -17.03 0.11
C ARG A 91 11.42 -16.42 -0.14
N PRO A 92 10.39 -17.26 -0.31
CA PRO A 92 9.00 -16.80 -0.44
C PRO A 92 8.61 -15.82 0.67
N GLY A 93 8.11 -14.64 0.30
CA GLY A 93 7.67 -13.61 1.24
C GLY A 93 8.73 -13.01 2.18
N GLU A 94 10.01 -13.39 2.04
CA GLU A 94 11.11 -12.94 2.89
C GLU A 94 11.37 -11.43 2.76
N VAL A 95 11.73 -10.81 3.89
CA VAL A 95 12.28 -9.46 3.91
C VAL A 95 13.70 -9.54 4.45
N GLY A 96 14.64 -8.94 3.74
CA GLY A 96 16.04 -8.89 4.15
C GLY A 96 16.70 -7.57 3.82
N VAL A 97 17.87 -7.35 4.41
CA VAL A 97 18.69 -6.16 4.22
C VAL A 97 20.06 -6.55 3.68
N LEU A 98 20.45 -5.92 2.58
CA LEU A 98 21.79 -5.98 2.05
C LEU A 98 22.55 -4.73 2.51
N ARG A 99 23.70 -4.94 3.15
CA ARG A 99 24.66 -3.89 3.50
C ARG A 99 25.92 -4.05 2.65
N ALA A 100 26.30 -3.00 1.94
CA ALA A 100 27.50 -2.99 1.12
C ALA A 100 28.35 -1.74 1.43
N PRO A 101 29.56 -1.91 2.00
CA PRO A 101 30.43 -0.78 2.30
C PRO A 101 31.03 -0.20 1.02
N ILE A 102 31.10 1.13 0.96
CA ILE A 102 31.83 1.93 -0.02
C ILE A 102 32.88 2.73 0.73
N VAL A 103 34.12 2.78 0.24
CA VAL A 103 35.17 3.62 0.81
C VAL A 103 35.66 4.61 -0.24
N PRO A 104 35.47 5.94 -0.04
CA PRO A 104 36.08 6.93 -0.92
C PRO A 104 37.60 7.00 -0.67
N ARG A 105 38.38 6.94 -1.75
CA ARG A 105 39.85 6.93 -1.72
C ARG A 105 40.44 8.17 -2.35
N PRO A 106 41.65 8.61 -1.92
CA PRO A 106 42.43 9.56 -2.71
C PRO A 106 42.65 9.04 -4.15
N PRO A 107 42.58 9.88 -5.19
CA PRO A 107 42.56 11.35 -5.18
C PRO A 107 41.15 11.99 -5.15
N THR A 108 40.10 11.28 -4.68
CA THR A 108 38.73 11.83 -4.64
C THR A 108 38.68 13.17 -3.89
N PRO A 109 38.17 14.24 -4.50
CA PRO A 109 38.06 15.53 -3.84
C PRO A 109 36.91 15.52 -2.83
N PRO A 110 37.03 16.29 -1.73
CA PRO A 110 35.89 16.58 -0.86
C PRO A 110 34.78 17.30 -1.64
N GLY A 111 33.54 17.01 -1.30
CA GLY A 111 32.36 17.53 -1.99
C GLY A 111 31.07 17.00 -1.41
N SER A 112 29.96 17.49 -1.92
CA SER A 112 28.63 17.08 -1.51
C SER A 112 27.84 16.45 -2.66
N HIS A 113 26.89 15.60 -2.30
CA HIS A 113 25.94 14.94 -3.19
C HIS A 113 26.62 14.06 -4.24
N PHE A 114 27.50 13.16 -3.82
CA PHE A 114 28.03 12.11 -4.69
C PHE A 114 26.95 11.05 -4.96
N PRO A 115 26.55 10.83 -6.22
CA PRO A 115 25.47 9.89 -6.53
C PRO A 115 26.00 8.45 -6.49
N VAL A 116 25.33 7.60 -5.72
CA VAL A 116 25.49 6.14 -5.77
C VAL A 116 24.25 5.56 -6.41
N ARG A 117 24.43 4.86 -7.53
CA ARG A 117 23.34 4.23 -8.26
C ARG A 117 23.33 2.74 -8.02
N VAL A 118 22.18 2.20 -7.69
CA VAL A 118 21.97 0.77 -7.46
C VAL A 118 20.94 0.27 -8.46
N ALA A 119 21.38 -0.57 -9.39
CA ALA A 119 20.52 -1.25 -10.34
C ALA A 119 20.03 -2.56 -9.72
N VAL A 120 18.73 -2.72 -9.54
CA VAL A 120 18.11 -3.92 -9.00
C VAL A 120 17.41 -4.65 -10.14
N ARG A 121 17.64 -5.96 -10.28
CA ARG A 121 16.90 -6.81 -11.21
C ARG A 121 16.61 -8.12 -10.54
N TYR A 122 15.42 -8.66 -10.72
CA TYR A 122 15.08 -9.95 -10.14
C TYR A 122 14.63 -10.95 -11.20
N ARG A 123 14.69 -12.23 -10.82
CA ARG A 123 14.14 -13.34 -11.59
C ARG A 123 13.46 -14.31 -10.65
N THR A 124 12.26 -14.73 -11.01
CA THR A 124 11.54 -15.83 -10.38
C THR A 124 11.59 -17.05 -11.32
N ALA A 125 11.65 -18.25 -10.76
CA ALA A 125 11.69 -19.48 -11.57
C ALA A 125 10.35 -19.78 -12.24
N ARG A 126 9.25 -19.36 -11.60
CA ARG A 126 7.87 -19.49 -12.05
C ARG A 126 7.10 -18.24 -11.63
N PRO A 127 5.99 -17.90 -12.31
CA PRO A 127 5.06 -16.89 -11.82
C PRO A 127 4.57 -17.30 -10.42
N GLY A 128 4.72 -16.41 -9.45
CA GLY A 128 4.30 -16.64 -8.07
C GLY A 128 2.95 -16.00 -7.77
N ARG A 129 2.25 -16.52 -6.76
CA ARG A 129 1.07 -15.85 -6.21
C ARG A 129 1.56 -14.76 -5.26
N ARG A 130 0.98 -13.57 -5.38
CA ARG A 130 1.25 -12.46 -4.46
C ARG A 130 0.75 -12.80 -3.06
N VAL A 131 1.61 -12.61 -2.06
CA VAL A 131 1.31 -12.87 -0.64
C VAL A 131 1.20 -11.59 0.19
N ARG A 132 1.66 -10.45 -0.36
CA ARG A 132 1.66 -9.14 0.31
C ARG A 132 0.81 -8.10 -0.43
N PRO A 133 0.06 -7.25 0.30
CA PRO A 133 -0.50 -6.00 -0.24
C PRO A 133 0.56 -5.08 -0.83
N PHE A 134 0.24 -4.29 -1.85
CA PHE A 134 1.18 -3.31 -2.43
C PHE A 134 1.58 -2.18 -1.48
N SER A 135 0.70 -1.78 -0.58
CA SER A 135 1.02 -0.87 0.52
C SER A 135 1.81 -1.50 1.66
N GLY A 136 2.00 -2.82 1.61
CA GLY A 136 2.76 -3.58 2.60
C GLY A 136 1.92 -4.28 3.66
N GLY A 137 0.68 -3.86 3.94
CA GLY A 137 -0.18 -4.50 4.94
C GLY A 137 0.02 -3.99 6.38
N PRO A 138 -0.39 -4.75 7.40
CA PRO A 138 -0.25 -4.33 8.81
C PRO A 138 1.22 -4.38 9.26
N PRO A 139 1.64 -3.57 10.24
CA PRO A 139 3.02 -3.58 10.73
C PRO A 139 3.43 -4.96 11.30
N PRO A 140 4.72 -5.35 11.20
CA PRO A 140 5.20 -6.58 11.79
C PRO A 140 5.25 -6.48 13.31
N ASN A 141 5.04 -7.61 13.99
CA ASN A 141 5.29 -7.67 15.43
C ASN A 141 6.78 -7.39 15.73
N MET A 142 7.07 -6.48 16.65
CA MET A 142 8.43 -6.15 17.09
C MET A 142 9.18 -7.33 17.73
N LEU A 143 8.50 -8.39 18.17
CA LEU A 143 9.18 -9.61 18.62
C LEU A 143 9.72 -10.44 17.45
N SER A 144 9.10 -10.34 16.27
CA SER A 144 9.52 -11.07 15.07
C SER A 144 10.76 -10.45 14.40
N ILE A 145 11.01 -9.17 14.65
CA ILE A 145 12.19 -8.44 14.15
C ILE A 145 12.92 -7.82 15.32
N SER A 146 14.17 -8.21 15.55
CA SER A 146 15.00 -7.64 16.63
C SER A 146 14.88 -6.11 16.72
N SER A 147 14.41 -5.60 17.86
CA SER A 147 14.16 -4.17 18.10
C SER A 147 15.39 -3.30 17.87
N PHE A 148 16.58 -3.79 18.25
CA PHE A 148 17.85 -3.12 17.98
C PHE A 148 18.10 -2.96 16.48
N LYS A 149 17.83 -4.00 15.68
CA LYS A 149 18.01 -3.94 14.22
C LYS A 149 17.04 -2.93 13.59
N LEU A 150 15.79 -2.91 14.04
CA LEU A 150 14.82 -1.92 13.58
C LEU A 150 15.26 -0.49 13.89
N GLN A 151 15.77 -0.25 15.10
CA GLN A 151 16.24 1.08 15.49
C GLN A 151 17.40 1.56 14.61
N VAL A 152 18.43 0.72 14.42
CA VAL A 152 19.56 1.07 13.54
C VAL A 152 19.11 1.33 12.10
N LEU A 153 18.17 0.54 11.59
CA LEU A 153 17.67 0.74 10.22
C LEU A 153 16.78 1.98 10.09
N ARG A 154 16.04 2.37 11.14
CA ARG A 154 15.24 3.60 11.15
C ARG A 154 16.09 4.87 11.14
N ASP A 155 17.32 4.80 11.62
CA ASP A 155 18.28 5.91 11.56
C ASP A 155 18.85 6.14 10.14
N VAL A 156 18.61 5.20 9.21
CA VAL A 156 19.06 5.31 7.83
C VAL A 156 18.11 6.22 7.04
N GLN A 157 18.67 7.17 6.30
CA GLN A 157 17.90 7.97 5.37
C GLN A 157 17.64 7.18 4.08
N PHE A 158 16.37 6.79 3.85
CA PHE A 158 15.95 6.11 2.63
C PHE A 158 15.53 7.11 1.55
N SER A 159 15.92 6.82 0.31
CA SER A 159 15.57 7.57 -0.89
C SER A 159 14.60 6.76 -1.73
N ALA A 160 13.56 7.44 -2.25
CA ALA A 160 12.69 6.91 -3.31
C ALA A 160 13.05 7.44 -4.71
N GLU A 161 14.22 8.06 -4.89
CA GLU A 161 14.61 8.62 -6.17
C GLU A 161 14.97 7.53 -7.20
N THR A 162 14.18 7.49 -8.27
CA THR A 162 14.43 6.65 -9.45
C THR A 162 15.17 7.46 -10.51
N TRP A 163 16.23 6.87 -11.08
CA TRP A 163 17.01 7.51 -12.14
C TRP A 163 16.22 7.49 -13.47
N HIS A 164 16.00 8.65 -14.11
CA HIS A 164 15.22 8.79 -15.35
C HIS A 164 13.84 8.09 -15.32
N GLN A 165 13.13 8.10 -14.18
CA GLN A 165 11.84 7.40 -14.01
C GLN A 165 11.91 5.87 -14.22
N SER A 166 13.11 5.29 -14.30
CA SER A 166 13.30 3.85 -14.35
C SER A 166 13.24 3.27 -12.94
N THR A 167 12.25 2.43 -12.67
CA THR A 167 12.09 1.68 -11.40
C THR A 167 13.29 0.79 -11.08
N ASP A 168 14.08 0.41 -12.09
CA ASP A 168 15.22 -0.50 -11.93
C ASP A 168 16.48 0.14 -11.33
N VAL A 169 16.61 1.47 -11.37
CA VAL A 169 17.84 2.16 -10.97
C VAL A 169 17.53 3.18 -9.89
N LEU A 170 17.96 2.83 -8.69
CA LEU A 170 17.78 3.60 -7.47
C LEU A 170 18.98 4.53 -7.27
N THR A 171 18.75 5.78 -6.87
CA THR A 171 19.84 6.72 -6.58
C THR A 171 19.78 7.20 -5.13
N THR A 172 20.93 7.18 -4.47
CA THR A 172 21.15 7.81 -3.16
C THR A 172 22.40 8.69 -3.22
N PHE A 173 22.54 9.58 -2.24
CA PHE A 173 23.62 10.56 -2.21
C PHE A 173 24.28 10.59 -0.85
N PHE A 174 25.59 10.85 -0.85
CA PHE A 174 26.35 11.09 0.36
C PHE A 174 27.40 12.18 0.14
N ASP A 175 27.92 12.70 1.24
CA ASP A 175 28.88 13.78 1.29
C ASP A 175 30.25 13.29 1.75
N ILE A 176 31.31 13.86 1.18
CA ILE A 176 32.70 13.59 1.55
C ILE A 176 33.31 14.86 2.14
N ALA A 177 33.59 14.83 3.43
CA ALA A 177 34.20 15.93 4.16
C ALA A 177 35.73 15.97 3.97
N PRO A 178 36.38 17.14 4.18
CA PRO A 178 37.76 17.38 3.75
C PRO A 178 38.87 16.67 4.53
N ARG A 179 38.53 15.96 5.61
CA ARG A 179 39.52 15.24 6.43
C ARG A 179 39.87 13.89 5.78
N ILE A 180 41.15 13.53 5.83
CA ILE A 180 41.64 12.21 5.43
C ILE A 180 41.88 11.39 6.69
N MET A 181 41.22 10.23 6.78
CA MET A 181 41.45 9.27 7.85
C MET A 181 42.61 8.32 7.49
N PRO A 182 43.27 7.71 8.48
CA PRO A 182 44.28 6.68 8.22
C PRO A 182 43.71 5.55 7.35
N ASP A 183 44.48 5.10 6.36
CA ASP A 183 44.08 3.95 5.53
C ASP A 183 44.16 2.67 6.35
N VAL A 184 43.03 2.24 6.89
CA VAL A 184 42.86 0.90 7.41
C VAL A 184 42.43 0.03 6.22
N ARG A 185 43.37 -0.73 5.66
CA ARG A 185 43.07 -1.70 4.59
C ARG A 185 42.22 -2.84 5.15
N THR A 186 40.91 -2.61 5.22
CA THR A 186 39.93 -3.62 5.60
C THR A 186 39.40 -4.32 4.36
N ASP A 187 39.30 -5.65 4.41
CA ASP A 187 38.66 -6.43 3.35
C ASP A 187 37.16 -6.10 3.31
N LEU A 188 36.71 -5.41 2.25
CA LEU A 188 35.33 -4.98 2.11
C LEU A 188 34.45 -6.19 1.80
N LYS A 189 33.47 -6.47 2.65
CA LYS A 189 32.50 -7.54 2.46
C LYS A 189 31.08 -6.99 2.49
N ALA A 190 30.28 -7.41 1.51
CA ALA A 190 28.85 -7.18 1.55
C ALA A 190 28.19 -8.26 2.41
N HIS A 191 27.20 -7.87 3.19
CA HIS A 191 26.48 -8.74 4.12
C HIS A 191 24.98 -8.68 3.83
N PHE A 192 24.36 -9.83 3.62
CA PHE A 192 22.92 -9.94 3.52
C PHE A 192 22.38 -10.60 4.79
N GLU A 193 21.34 -10.01 5.35
CA GLU A 193 20.71 -10.46 6.58
C GLU A 193 19.20 -10.51 6.42
N THR A 194 18.59 -11.62 6.85
CA THR A 194 17.14 -11.78 6.87
C THR A 194 16.54 -11.02 8.06
N LEU A 195 15.55 -10.18 7.79
CA LEU A 195 14.80 -9.43 8.80
C LEU A 195 13.53 -10.15 9.21
N TRP A 196 12.85 -10.79 8.25
CA TRP A 196 11.59 -11.48 8.49
C TRP A 196 11.37 -12.63 7.50
N THR A 197 10.76 -13.73 7.96
CA THR A 197 10.48 -14.93 7.14
C THR A 197 9.03 -15.38 7.23
N HIS A 198 8.60 -16.18 6.24
CA HIS A 198 7.26 -16.80 6.23
C HIS A 198 6.96 -17.64 7.48
N GLU A 199 7.96 -18.28 8.09
CA GLU A 199 7.77 -19.11 9.29
C GLU A 199 7.18 -18.30 10.45
N GLN A 200 7.53 -17.00 10.53
CA GLN A 200 7.05 -16.08 11.56
C GLN A 200 5.59 -15.63 11.34
N VAL A 201 4.97 -16.00 10.21
CA VAL A 201 3.54 -15.74 9.96
C VAL A 201 2.66 -16.53 10.94
N MET A 202 3.09 -17.73 11.33
CA MET A 202 2.31 -18.56 12.25
C MET A 202 2.25 -17.92 13.64
N ASP A 203 3.38 -17.42 14.15
CA ASP A 203 3.41 -16.70 15.43
C ASP A 203 2.55 -15.43 15.38
N ALA A 204 2.60 -14.70 14.26
CA ALA A 204 1.76 -13.52 14.04
C ALA A 204 0.26 -13.88 13.96
N ARG A 205 -0.07 -15.06 13.41
CA ARG A 205 -1.44 -15.58 13.36
C ARG A 205 -1.98 -15.84 14.76
N GLU A 206 -1.22 -16.51 15.60
CA GLU A 206 -1.64 -16.82 16.98
C GLU A 206 -1.92 -15.55 17.78
N LEU A 207 -1.05 -14.55 17.66
CA LEU A 207 -1.24 -13.26 18.32
C LEU A 207 -2.44 -12.48 17.79
N ALA A 208 -2.68 -12.50 16.48
CA ALA A 208 -3.85 -11.86 15.89
C ALA A 208 -5.15 -12.57 16.30
N LEU A 209 -5.15 -13.91 16.36
CA LEU A 209 -6.29 -14.71 16.83
C LEU A 209 -6.63 -14.41 18.29
N ALA A 210 -5.62 -14.16 19.14
CA ALA A 210 -5.83 -13.76 20.52
C ALA A 210 -6.55 -12.39 20.66
N ARG A 211 -6.54 -11.56 19.61
CA ARG A 211 -7.15 -10.22 19.58
C ARG A 211 -8.49 -10.15 18.88
N VAL A 212 -9.08 -11.28 18.49
CA VAL A 212 -10.37 -11.28 17.77
C VAL A 212 -11.49 -10.64 18.59
N GLU A 213 -11.59 -10.93 19.91
CA GLU A 213 -12.64 -10.34 20.75
C GLU A 213 -12.45 -8.82 20.94
N ASP A 214 -11.21 -8.37 21.09
CA ASP A 214 -10.87 -6.94 21.17
C ASP A 214 -11.21 -6.24 19.84
N ALA A 215 -10.87 -6.88 18.71
CA ALA A 215 -11.20 -6.38 17.37
C ALA A 215 -12.72 -6.32 17.14
N ARG A 216 -13.50 -7.30 17.61
CA ARG A 216 -14.98 -7.25 17.56
C ARG A 216 -15.52 -6.07 18.36
N ARG A 217 -15.00 -5.84 19.57
CA ARG A 217 -15.38 -4.68 20.39
C ARG A 217 -15.10 -3.37 19.66
N VAL A 218 -13.91 -3.22 19.08
CA VAL A 218 -13.57 -2.03 18.27
C VAL A 218 -14.45 -1.92 17.03
N ALA A 219 -14.72 -3.02 16.33
CA ALA A 219 -15.56 -3.04 15.13
C ALA A 219 -16.96 -2.46 15.39
N THR A 220 -17.60 -2.80 16.52
CA THR A 220 -18.91 -2.24 16.88
C THR A 220 -18.93 -0.72 17.09
N THR A 221 -17.75 -0.10 17.25
CA THR A 221 -17.61 1.35 17.40
C THR A 221 -17.30 2.07 16.09
N LEU A 222 -16.98 1.35 15.00
CA LEU A 222 -16.73 1.88 13.66
C LEU A 222 -18.04 2.29 12.94
N THR A 223 -18.89 3.01 13.66
CA THR A 223 -20.21 3.43 13.17
C THR A 223 -20.10 4.46 12.06
N ARG A 224 -21.12 4.53 11.20
CA ARG A 224 -21.18 5.50 10.09
C ARG A 224 -20.90 6.95 10.48
N ASN A 225 -21.38 7.39 11.65
CA ASN A 225 -21.17 8.76 12.12
C ASN A 225 -19.71 9.03 12.52
N ALA A 226 -19.00 7.99 12.96
CA ALA A 226 -17.62 8.10 13.42
C ALA A 226 -16.63 8.08 12.25
N VAL A 227 -16.89 7.29 11.20
CA VAL A 227 -15.93 7.07 10.10
C VAL A 227 -16.21 7.92 8.86
N TYR A 228 -17.46 8.21 8.54
CA TYR A 228 -17.84 8.85 7.26
C TYR A 228 -17.15 10.19 6.99
N PRO A 229 -17.11 11.16 7.93
CA PRO A 229 -16.51 12.47 7.65
C PRO A 229 -15.02 12.35 7.29
N TYR A 230 -14.30 11.52 8.04
CA TYR A 230 -12.86 11.29 7.81
C TYR A 230 -12.61 10.54 6.50
N LEU A 231 -13.47 9.57 6.17
CA LEU A 231 -13.39 8.85 4.91
C LEU A 231 -13.66 9.75 3.71
N LEU A 232 -14.64 10.65 3.79
CA LEU A 232 -14.95 11.59 2.72
C LEU A 232 -13.73 12.46 2.38
N ASP A 233 -13.15 13.12 3.38
CA ASP A 233 -11.96 13.97 3.20
C ASP A 233 -10.78 13.17 2.65
N THR A 234 -10.55 11.96 3.19
CA THR A 234 -9.43 11.10 2.76
C THR A 234 -9.61 10.57 1.34
N VAL A 235 -10.84 10.22 0.94
CA VAL A 235 -11.15 9.76 -0.42
C VAL A 235 -10.88 10.88 -1.42
N GLU A 236 -11.34 12.11 -1.13
CA GLU A 236 -11.08 13.26 -1.98
C GLU A 236 -9.57 13.52 -2.16
N GLU A 237 -8.83 13.57 -1.05
CA GLU A 237 -7.39 13.82 -1.06
C GLU A 237 -6.61 12.72 -1.80
N ARG A 238 -6.84 11.45 -1.45
CA ARG A 238 -6.08 10.32 -2.02
C ARG A 238 -6.38 10.13 -3.49
N PHE A 239 -7.64 10.19 -3.91
CA PHE A 239 -7.98 9.98 -5.32
C PHE A 239 -7.44 11.12 -6.19
N ALA A 240 -7.49 12.36 -5.72
CA ALA A 240 -6.88 13.50 -6.40
C ALA A 240 -5.35 13.36 -6.49
N ALA A 241 -4.68 12.93 -5.41
CA ALA A 241 -3.23 12.68 -5.39
C ALA A 241 -2.80 11.59 -6.39
N GLN A 242 -3.66 10.61 -6.66
CA GLN A 242 -3.43 9.53 -7.63
C GLN A 242 -3.99 9.80 -9.03
N GLY A 243 -4.26 11.08 -9.37
CA GLY A 243 -4.60 11.50 -10.72
C GLY A 243 -6.07 11.33 -11.12
N LEU A 244 -6.97 10.99 -10.18
CA LEU A 244 -8.43 10.96 -10.39
C LEU A 244 -9.13 11.92 -9.44
N PRO A 245 -9.09 13.25 -9.69
CA PRO A 245 -9.91 14.18 -8.92
C PRO A 245 -11.39 13.83 -9.08
N LEU A 246 -12.07 13.61 -7.95
CA LEU A 246 -13.46 13.18 -7.91
C LEU A 246 -14.41 14.38 -7.94
N HIS A 247 -15.55 14.20 -8.59
CA HIS A 247 -16.69 15.08 -8.41
C HIS A 247 -17.27 14.88 -6.99
N PRO A 248 -17.83 15.90 -6.32
CA PRO A 248 -18.36 15.76 -4.96
C PRO A 248 -19.34 14.57 -4.80
N GLY A 249 -20.22 14.35 -5.79
CA GLY A 249 -21.12 13.20 -5.79
C GLY A 249 -20.41 11.84 -5.84
N GLU A 250 -19.28 11.74 -6.54
CA GLU A 250 -18.47 10.51 -6.62
C GLU A 250 -17.72 10.27 -5.31
N ALA A 251 -17.17 11.33 -4.71
CA ALA A 251 -16.48 11.26 -3.42
C ALA A 251 -17.43 10.79 -2.31
N ILE A 252 -18.63 11.40 -2.23
CA ILE A 252 -19.69 10.98 -1.30
C ILE A 252 -20.06 9.51 -1.52
N ALA A 253 -20.22 9.09 -2.77
CA ALA A 253 -20.58 7.72 -3.09
C ALA A 253 -19.50 6.72 -2.65
N VAL A 254 -18.24 6.95 -3.01
CA VAL A 254 -17.12 6.08 -2.60
C VAL A 254 -17.00 6.04 -1.06
N ALA A 255 -17.07 7.20 -0.40
CA ALA A 255 -17.00 7.29 1.05
C ALA A 255 -18.16 6.55 1.74
N LYS A 256 -19.38 6.63 1.20
CA LYS A 256 -20.53 5.85 1.70
C LYS A 256 -20.36 4.36 1.49
N MET A 257 -19.82 3.92 0.36
CA MET A 257 -19.55 2.50 0.14
C MET A 257 -18.53 1.95 1.14
N MET A 258 -17.45 2.69 1.38
CA MET A 258 -16.45 2.32 2.40
C MET A 258 -17.04 2.36 3.82
N THR A 259 -17.86 3.36 4.12
CA THR A 259 -18.56 3.47 5.41
C THR A 259 -19.50 2.28 5.64
N TYR A 260 -20.27 1.91 4.61
CA TYR A 260 -21.16 0.75 4.64
C TYR A 260 -20.39 -0.54 4.91
N THR A 261 -19.17 -0.66 4.37
CA THR A 261 -18.28 -1.81 4.58
C THR A 261 -17.81 -1.96 6.03
N PHE A 262 -17.63 -0.84 6.75
CA PHE A 262 -17.25 -0.86 8.17
C PHE A 262 -18.43 -1.10 9.13
N ASP A 263 -19.61 -0.55 8.81
CA ASP A 263 -20.75 -0.49 9.73
C ASP A 263 -21.58 -1.79 9.70
N GLU A 264 -22.46 -1.97 8.72
CA GLU A 264 -23.42 -3.09 8.69
C GLU A 264 -23.31 -3.95 7.42
N GLY A 265 -22.57 -3.50 6.41
CA GLY A 265 -22.67 -4.08 5.06
C GLY A 265 -22.21 -5.53 4.96
N LEU A 266 -21.18 -5.91 5.70
CA LEU A 266 -20.69 -7.29 5.72
C LEU A 266 -21.59 -8.25 6.49
N GLU A 267 -22.50 -7.75 7.32
CA GLU A 267 -23.49 -8.56 8.04
C GLU A 267 -24.82 -8.67 7.28
N LEU A 268 -25.18 -7.63 6.53
CA LEU A 268 -26.43 -7.55 5.78
C LEU A 268 -26.37 -8.29 4.44
N GLU A 269 -25.22 -8.28 3.76
CA GLU A 269 -25.09 -8.85 2.42
C GLU A 269 -24.71 -10.34 2.45
N PRO A 270 -25.40 -11.20 1.68
CA PRO A 270 -25.16 -12.63 1.70
C PRO A 270 -23.78 -12.98 1.15
N GLY A 271 -23.10 -13.93 1.81
CA GLY A 271 -21.77 -14.40 1.39
C GLY A 271 -20.60 -13.56 1.91
N PHE A 272 -20.88 -12.54 2.74
CA PHE A 272 -19.86 -11.77 3.44
C PHE A 272 -19.87 -12.11 4.94
N SER A 273 -18.70 -11.91 5.56
CA SER A 273 -18.51 -12.05 7.00
C SER A 273 -17.49 -11.03 7.45
N VAL A 274 -17.77 -10.34 8.56
CA VAL A 274 -16.84 -9.37 9.16
C VAL A 274 -15.49 -10.02 9.45
N GLU A 275 -15.49 -11.25 9.97
CA GLU A 275 -14.26 -11.94 10.40
C GLU A 275 -13.39 -12.41 9.23
N GLU A 276 -14.01 -12.63 8.06
CA GLU A 276 -13.30 -13.02 6.85
C GLU A 276 -12.76 -11.81 6.09
N SER A 277 -13.28 -10.61 6.37
CA SER A 277 -12.89 -9.36 5.73
C SER A 277 -11.44 -8.99 5.98
N ARG A 278 -10.84 -8.34 5.00
CA ARG A 278 -9.43 -7.93 5.05
C ARG A 278 -9.22 -6.82 6.08
N TRP A 279 -10.15 -5.88 6.21
CA TRP A 279 -10.03 -4.79 7.18
C TRP A 279 -10.10 -5.31 8.60
N PHE A 280 -10.95 -6.29 8.90
CA PHE A 280 -11.02 -6.88 10.24
C PHE A 280 -9.77 -7.68 10.58
N LYS A 281 -9.26 -8.49 9.64
CA LYS A 281 -7.98 -9.19 9.79
C LYS A 281 -6.83 -8.22 10.05
N THR A 282 -6.81 -7.10 9.33
CA THR A 282 -5.83 -6.03 9.53
C THR A 282 -5.97 -5.41 10.93
N LEU A 283 -7.20 -5.17 11.40
CA LEU A 283 -7.47 -4.67 12.75
C LEU A 283 -6.95 -5.62 13.84
N CYS A 284 -7.19 -6.93 13.72
CA CYS A 284 -6.65 -7.92 14.66
C CYS A 284 -5.12 -7.86 14.73
N GLN A 285 -4.46 -7.73 13.59
CA GLN A 285 -3.00 -7.64 13.51
C GLN A 285 -2.46 -6.31 14.06
N LEU A 286 -3.20 -5.21 13.88
CA LEU A 286 -2.86 -3.91 14.46
C LEU A 286 -2.96 -3.92 15.98
N LEU A 287 -4.04 -4.46 16.54
CA LEU A 287 -4.21 -4.58 17.99
C LEU A 287 -3.20 -5.56 18.62
N ALA A 288 -2.77 -6.57 17.86
CA ALA A 288 -1.68 -7.45 18.29
C ALA A 288 -0.31 -6.74 18.28
N TYR A 289 -0.13 -5.73 17.44
CA TYR A 289 1.08 -4.91 17.38
C TYR A 289 1.10 -3.83 18.47
N ASP A 290 -0.02 -3.12 18.65
CA ASP A 290 -0.16 -2.02 19.60
C ASP A 290 -1.58 -1.94 20.15
N GLU A 291 -1.73 -2.27 21.43
CA GLU A 291 -3.01 -2.25 22.14
C GLU A 291 -3.57 -0.82 22.28
N THR A 292 -2.72 0.22 22.27
CA THR A 292 -3.18 1.61 22.43
C THR A 292 -4.02 2.10 21.24
N LEU A 293 -3.97 1.39 20.11
CA LEU A 293 -4.82 1.64 18.95
C LEU A 293 -6.30 1.35 19.22
N GLU A 294 -6.62 0.60 20.28
CA GLU A 294 -8.00 0.40 20.72
C GLU A 294 -8.68 1.72 21.12
N ASP A 295 -7.95 2.65 21.72
CA ASP A 295 -8.48 3.93 22.20
C ASP A 295 -8.41 5.05 21.16
N LEU A 296 -7.82 4.79 19.99
CA LEU A 296 -7.69 5.77 18.93
C LEU A 296 -9.06 6.21 18.40
N ASN A 297 -9.16 7.47 17.97
CA ASN A 297 -10.31 7.98 17.24
C ASN A 297 -10.62 7.06 16.05
N LYS A 298 -11.88 6.64 15.92
CA LYS A 298 -12.30 5.62 14.95
C LYS A 298 -12.18 6.08 13.50
N GLY A 299 -12.37 7.38 13.25
CA GLY A 299 -12.13 7.97 11.94
C GLY A 299 -10.64 7.97 11.58
N GLU A 300 -9.76 8.30 12.52
CA GLU A 300 -8.31 8.21 12.32
C GLU A 300 -7.84 6.76 12.14
N LEU A 301 -8.38 5.83 12.93
CA LEU A 301 -8.10 4.41 12.80
C LEU A 301 -8.49 3.90 11.40
N ALA A 302 -9.70 4.24 10.95
CA ALA A 302 -10.21 3.87 9.64
C ALA A 302 -9.35 4.44 8.50
N THR A 303 -9.00 5.72 8.56
CA THR A 303 -8.30 6.42 7.45
C THR A 303 -6.79 6.16 7.41
N ARG A 304 -6.13 6.02 8.56
CA ARG A 304 -4.68 5.85 8.62
C ARG A 304 -4.26 4.40 8.48
N TYR A 305 -5.01 3.46 9.07
CA TYR A 305 -4.57 2.08 9.18
C TYR A 305 -5.44 1.08 8.40
N LEU A 306 -6.75 1.32 8.30
CA LEU A 306 -7.68 0.36 7.69
C LEU A 306 -8.11 0.72 6.28
N PHE A 307 -7.77 1.92 5.79
CA PHE A 307 -8.35 2.51 4.58
C PHE A 307 -8.27 1.59 3.36
N GLU A 308 -7.09 1.04 3.08
CA GLU A 308 -6.90 0.22 1.89
C GLU A 308 -7.50 -1.18 2.01
N ALA A 309 -7.47 -1.75 3.22
CA ALA A 309 -8.12 -3.02 3.48
C ALA A 309 -9.65 -2.87 3.34
N ALA A 310 -10.20 -1.76 3.82
CA ALA A 310 -11.60 -1.43 3.67
C ALA A 310 -11.96 -1.08 2.22
N LEU A 311 -11.08 -0.41 1.46
CA LEU A 311 -11.28 -0.16 0.03
C LEU A 311 -11.37 -1.47 -0.75
N PHE A 312 -10.49 -2.43 -0.44
CA PHE A 312 -10.53 -3.78 -1.01
C PHE A 312 -11.88 -4.46 -0.74
N ASP A 313 -12.30 -4.49 0.52
CA ASP A 313 -13.55 -5.14 0.93
C ASP A 313 -14.77 -4.38 0.36
N ALA A 314 -14.72 -3.06 0.27
CA ALA A 314 -15.76 -2.22 -0.33
C ALA A 314 -15.95 -2.50 -1.82
N VAL A 315 -14.86 -2.81 -2.54
CA VAL A 315 -14.96 -3.27 -3.93
C VAL A 315 -15.69 -4.61 -4.00
N LEU A 316 -15.29 -5.60 -3.20
CA LEU A 316 -15.93 -6.92 -3.22
C LEU A 316 -17.41 -6.85 -2.81
N LEU A 317 -17.70 -6.12 -1.74
CA LEU A 317 -19.05 -5.86 -1.28
C LEU A 317 -19.88 -5.15 -2.35
N GLY A 318 -19.29 -4.15 -3.01
CA GLY A 318 -19.93 -3.45 -4.12
C GLY A 318 -20.35 -4.38 -5.24
N PHE A 319 -19.49 -5.32 -5.66
CA PHE A 319 -19.87 -6.35 -6.63
C PHE A 319 -21.03 -7.21 -6.12
N GLY A 320 -21.00 -7.64 -4.87
CA GLY A 320 -22.08 -8.41 -4.23
C GLY A 320 -23.43 -7.69 -4.26
N VAL A 321 -23.44 -6.38 -4.00
CA VAL A 321 -24.68 -5.58 -4.01
C VAL A 321 -25.19 -5.32 -5.44
N ILE A 322 -24.30 -5.12 -6.41
CA ILE A 322 -24.67 -4.77 -7.79
C ILE A 322 -25.13 -5.99 -8.59
N GLN A 323 -24.45 -7.12 -8.45
CA GLN A 323 -24.63 -8.31 -9.29
C GLN A 323 -26.09 -8.79 -9.40
N PRO A 324 -26.92 -8.77 -8.34
CA PRO A 324 -28.34 -9.15 -8.45
C PRO A 324 -29.23 -8.13 -9.19
N ARG A 325 -28.72 -6.91 -9.47
CA ARG A 325 -29.49 -5.78 -10.02
C ARG A 325 -29.12 -5.43 -11.44
N VAL A 326 -27.99 -5.93 -11.94
CA VAL A 326 -27.54 -5.75 -13.32
C VAL A 326 -27.68 -7.05 -14.10
N ARG A 327 -27.71 -6.96 -15.44
CA ARG A 327 -27.81 -8.16 -16.31
C ARG A 327 -26.45 -8.58 -16.84
N GLU A 328 -25.49 -7.68 -16.78
CA GLU A 328 -24.13 -7.83 -17.22
C GLU A 328 -23.37 -8.82 -16.34
N ASP A 329 -22.52 -9.62 -16.96
CA ASP A 329 -21.59 -10.47 -16.25
C ASP A 329 -20.46 -9.60 -15.67
N LEU A 330 -20.36 -9.57 -14.34
CA LEU A 330 -19.34 -8.82 -13.61
C LEU A 330 -18.11 -9.67 -13.29
N GLY A 331 -18.05 -10.88 -13.85
CA GLY A 331 -16.97 -11.82 -13.65
C GLY A 331 -17.14 -12.67 -12.38
N ASP A 332 -16.26 -13.67 -12.27
CA ASP A 332 -16.25 -14.57 -11.11
C ASP A 332 -15.56 -13.95 -9.88
N HIS A 333 -15.61 -14.64 -8.75
CA HIS A 333 -15.01 -14.15 -7.50
C HIS A 333 -13.48 -13.92 -7.63
N SER A 334 -12.78 -14.71 -8.43
CA SER A 334 -11.33 -14.56 -8.65
C SER A 334 -11.04 -13.28 -9.44
N GLU A 335 -11.82 -13.01 -10.49
CA GLU A 335 -11.73 -11.79 -11.29
C GLU A 335 -12.04 -10.55 -10.46
N GLN A 336 -13.05 -10.61 -9.59
CA GLN A 336 -13.40 -9.53 -8.66
C GLN A 336 -12.28 -9.26 -7.65
N VAL A 337 -11.66 -10.32 -7.09
CA VAL A 337 -10.49 -10.19 -6.21
C VAL A 337 -9.29 -9.58 -6.94
N GLN A 338 -9.05 -9.95 -8.20
CA GLN A 338 -8.01 -9.34 -9.03
C GLN A 338 -8.32 -7.86 -9.30
N TYR A 339 -9.58 -7.53 -9.58
CA TYR A 339 -10.04 -6.15 -9.77
C TYR A 339 -9.83 -5.31 -8.51
N ALA A 340 -10.25 -5.80 -7.34
CA ALA A 340 -10.06 -5.12 -6.06
C ALA A 340 -8.57 -4.88 -5.76
N ASN A 341 -7.70 -5.85 -6.07
CA ASN A 341 -6.26 -5.66 -5.94
C ASN A 341 -5.71 -4.60 -6.90
N ARG A 342 -6.23 -4.47 -8.14
CA ARG A 342 -5.85 -3.39 -9.06
C ARG A 342 -6.26 -2.01 -8.54
N VAL A 343 -7.46 -1.89 -7.97
CA VAL A 343 -7.95 -0.63 -7.38
C VAL A 343 -7.06 -0.20 -6.20
N VAL A 344 -6.74 -1.13 -5.29
CA VAL A 344 -5.83 -0.85 -4.17
C VAL A 344 -4.41 -0.57 -4.63
N HIS A 345 -3.92 -1.29 -5.65
CA HIS A 345 -2.61 -1.06 -6.26
C HIS A 345 -2.50 0.38 -6.80
N TRP A 346 -3.50 0.81 -7.58
CA TRP A 346 -3.58 2.17 -8.08
C TRP A 346 -3.66 3.20 -6.95
N ASN A 347 -4.50 2.96 -5.93
CA ASN A 347 -4.62 3.88 -4.78
C ASN A 347 -3.31 4.01 -3.98
N ALA A 348 -2.49 2.94 -3.95
CA ALA A 348 -1.15 2.95 -3.38
C ALA A 348 -0.09 3.64 -4.27
N GLY A 349 -0.51 4.31 -5.35
CA GLY A 349 0.36 5.03 -6.29
C GLY A 349 1.08 4.14 -7.29
N GLN A 350 0.56 2.94 -7.53
CA GLN A 350 1.17 1.97 -8.44
C GLN A 350 0.14 1.58 -9.51
N GLY A 351 0.40 1.99 -10.74
CA GLY A 351 -0.50 1.77 -11.87
C GLY A 351 -1.22 3.04 -12.31
N ASP A 352 -1.84 2.94 -13.49
CA ASP A 352 -2.45 4.09 -14.15
C ASP A 352 -3.86 4.37 -13.62
N PRO A 353 -4.24 5.65 -13.53
CA PRO A 353 -5.60 6.04 -13.15
C PRO A 353 -6.62 5.55 -14.18
N ASP A 354 -7.59 4.75 -13.72
CA ASP A 354 -8.77 4.39 -14.50
C ASP A 354 -10.05 4.81 -13.78
N LEU A 355 -10.86 5.59 -14.47
CA LEU A 355 -12.15 6.04 -13.96
C LEU A 355 -13.14 4.87 -13.73
N SER A 356 -12.92 3.72 -14.36
CA SER A 356 -13.68 2.50 -14.04
C SER A 356 -13.53 2.11 -12.58
N TYR A 357 -12.37 2.35 -11.95
CA TYR A 357 -12.12 2.02 -10.53
C TYR A 357 -13.04 2.78 -9.58
N VAL A 358 -13.47 3.98 -9.97
CA VAL A 358 -14.41 4.80 -9.20
C VAL A 358 -15.84 4.30 -9.42
N TYR A 359 -16.23 4.08 -10.67
CA TYR A 359 -17.62 3.77 -10.99
C TYR A 359 -18.02 2.33 -10.71
N LEU A 360 -17.18 1.38 -11.11
CA LEU A 360 -17.40 -0.05 -10.89
C LEU A 360 -16.40 -0.55 -9.83
N PRO A 361 -16.85 -1.13 -8.71
CA PRO A 361 -18.22 -1.18 -8.21
C PRO A 361 -18.55 -0.06 -7.21
N LEU A 362 -17.61 0.82 -6.85
CA LEU A 362 -17.78 1.70 -5.67
C LEU A 362 -18.98 2.64 -5.79
N VAL A 363 -19.06 3.48 -6.83
CA VAL A 363 -20.20 4.40 -7.02
C VAL A 363 -21.50 3.64 -7.25
N MET A 364 -21.48 2.58 -8.06
CA MET A 364 -22.68 1.79 -8.35
C MET A 364 -23.26 1.10 -7.11
N GLY A 365 -22.41 0.52 -6.28
CA GLY A 365 -22.80 -0.09 -5.02
C GLY A 365 -23.36 0.96 -4.07
N ALA A 366 -22.69 2.12 -3.96
CA ALA A 366 -23.12 3.25 -3.15
C ALA A 366 -24.53 3.75 -3.50
N ILE A 367 -24.91 3.76 -4.79
CA ILE A 367 -26.26 4.15 -5.22
C ILE A 367 -27.31 3.23 -4.60
N LEU A 368 -27.04 1.92 -4.56
CA LEU A 368 -27.97 0.91 -4.04
C LEU A 368 -28.03 0.91 -2.51
N VAL A 369 -26.92 1.23 -1.84
CA VAL A 369 -26.85 1.29 -0.36
C VAL A 369 -27.06 2.69 0.20
N ASN A 370 -27.33 3.70 -0.63
CA ASN A 370 -27.35 5.12 -0.23
C ASN A 370 -28.29 5.41 0.95
N GLU A 371 -29.47 4.77 0.97
CA GLU A 371 -30.43 4.89 2.07
C GLU A 371 -29.90 4.23 3.35
N LEU A 372 -29.29 3.05 3.22
CA LEU A 372 -28.75 2.28 4.34
C LEU A 372 -27.50 2.95 4.93
N ALA A 373 -26.63 3.52 4.10
CA ALA A 373 -25.40 4.19 4.49
C ALA A 373 -25.60 5.69 4.79
N ASN A 374 -26.85 6.16 4.94
CA ASN A 374 -27.11 7.57 5.12
C ASN A 374 -26.62 8.09 6.49
N VAL A 375 -25.90 9.22 6.47
CA VAL A 375 -25.39 9.90 7.66
C VAL A 375 -26.19 11.19 7.85
N LYS A 376 -26.95 11.29 8.95
CA LYS A 376 -27.74 12.51 9.22
C LYS A 376 -26.79 13.66 9.58
N PRO A 377 -27.09 14.90 9.15
CA PRO A 377 -28.33 15.38 8.53
C PRO A 377 -28.37 15.32 6.99
N GLU A 378 -27.48 14.57 6.34
CA GLU A 378 -27.42 14.51 4.87
C GLU A 378 -28.73 13.96 4.29
N ASN A 379 -29.19 14.59 3.21
CA ASN A 379 -30.31 14.09 2.42
C ASN A 379 -29.77 13.15 1.33
N PRO A 380 -30.21 11.89 1.26
CA PRO A 380 -29.70 10.93 0.27
C PRO A 380 -29.97 11.34 -1.18
N TRP A 381 -30.95 12.23 -1.44
CA TRP A 381 -31.18 12.80 -2.77
C TRP A 381 -29.99 13.64 -3.27
N THR A 382 -29.29 14.33 -2.38
CA THR A 382 -28.16 15.19 -2.74
C THR A 382 -27.07 14.41 -3.46
N MET A 383 -26.73 13.21 -2.96
CA MET A 383 -25.75 12.34 -3.62
C MET A 383 -26.19 11.95 -5.03
N LEU A 384 -27.45 11.50 -5.21
CA LEU A 384 -27.95 11.06 -6.53
C LEU A 384 -27.95 12.20 -7.56
N ASP A 385 -28.28 13.41 -7.12
CA ASP A 385 -28.29 14.59 -7.98
C ASP A 385 -26.87 15.01 -8.40
N LEU A 386 -25.93 15.02 -7.46
CA LEU A 386 -24.52 15.28 -7.75
C LEU A 386 -23.90 14.19 -8.63
N LEU A 387 -24.27 12.92 -8.46
CA LEU A 387 -23.83 11.83 -9.32
C LEU A 387 -24.37 11.95 -10.74
N ARG A 388 -25.61 12.42 -10.90
CA ARG A 388 -26.18 12.69 -12.23
C ARG A 388 -25.42 13.81 -12.95
N GLU A 389 -25.03 14.84 -12.22
CA GLU A 389 -24.17 15.90 -12.75
C GLU A 389 -22.80 15.34 -13.17
N ALA A 390 -22.16 14.56 -12.30
CA ALA A 390 -20.88 13.90 -12.57
C ALA A 390 -20.94 13.03 -13.84
N LEU A 391 -21.95 12.15 -13.94
CA LEU A 391 -22.13 11.27 -15.11
C LEU A 391 -22.27 12.08 -16.41
N ARG A 392 -23.03 13.18 -16.40
CA ARG A 392 -23.17 14.05 -17.58
C ARG A 392 -21.86 14.73 -17.96
N GLY A 393 -21.10 15.21 -16.97
CA GLY A 393 -19.79 15.83 -17.19
C GLY A 393 -18.77 14.84 -17.75
N ARG A 394 -18.77 13.60 -17.25
CA ARG A 394 -17.81 12.56 -17.61
C ARG A 394 -18.20 11.72 -18.82
N ALA A 395 -19.43 11.82 -19.32
CA ALA A 395 -19.91 11.04 -20.48
C ALA A 395 -19.01 11.12 -21.72
N ARG A 396 -18.26 12.22 -21.89
CA ARG A 396 -17.33 12.41 -23.03
C ARG A 396 -15.97 11.71 -22.86
N LEU A 397 -15.61 11.33 -21.64
CA LEU A 397 -14.31 10.71 -21.33
C LEU A 397 -14.33 9.19 -21.54
N PHE A 398 -15.50 8.60 -21.77
CA PHE A 398 -15.66 7.18 -21.94
C PHE A 398 -15.87 6.80 -23.40
N THR A 399 -14.97 5.98 -23.90
CA THR A 399 -15.06 5.36 -25.23
C THR A 399 -14.92 3.84 -25.10
N GLY A 400 -15.54 3.09 -26.01
CA GLY A 400 -15.43 1.63 -26.05
C GLY A 400 -16.20 0.93 -24.92
N GLU A 401 -15.61 -0.13 -24.36
CA GLU A 401 -16.24 -1.01 -23.36
C GLU A 401 -16.70 -0.27 -22.09
N LYS A 402 -16.06 0.84 -21.75
CA LYS A 402 -16.40 1.65 -20.58
C LYS A 402 -17.75 2.36 -20.69
N VAL A 403 -18.33 2.45 -21.89
CA VAL A 403 -19.70 2.98 -22.09
C VAL A 403 -20.73 2.10 -21.38
N THR A 404 -20.52 0.79 -21.34
CA THR A 404 -21.39 -0.16 -20.65
C THR A 404 -21.46 0.14 -19.14
N ILE A 405 -20.31 0.47 -18.53
CA ILE A 405 -20.23 0.87 -17.11
C ILE A 405 -21.11 2.10 -16.87
N PHE A 406 -21.07 3.10 -17.74
CA PHE A 406 -21.88 4.31 -17.57
C PHE A 406 -23.39 4.08 -17.76
N ASN A 407 -23.76 3.22 -18.70
CA ASN A 407 -25.15 2.83 -18.89
C ASN A 407 -25.69 2.11 -17.64
N MET A 408 -24.93 1.16 -17.09
CA MET A 408 -25.28 0.49 -15.83
C MET A 408 -25.42 1.51 -14.68
N ALA A 409 -24.47 2.43 -14.51
CA ALA A 409 -24.56 3.47 -13.47
C ALA A 409 -25.81 4.34 -13.63
N ALA A 410 -26.15 4.73 -14.87
CA ALA A 410 -27.33 5.54 -15.16
C ALA A 410 -28.64 4.80 -14.86
N ASP A 411 -28.70 3.49 -15.13
CA ASP A 411 -29.86 2.68 -14.81
C ASP A 411 -30.00 2.41 -13.30
N LEU A 412 -28.89 2.15 -12.62
CA LEU A 412 -28.85 2.04 -11.16
C LEU A 412 -29.26 3.35 -10.48
N LEU A 413 -28.89 4.52 -11.03
CA LEU A 413 -29.36 5.80 -10.50
C LEU A 413 -30.89 5.92 -10.52
N LYS A 414 -31.55 5.49 -11.61
CA LYS A 414 -33.02 5.49 -11.68
C LYS A 414 -33.61 4.59 -10.60
N ILE A 415 -33.01 3.41 -10.40
CA ILE A 415 -33.43 2.47 -9.34
C ILE A 415 -33.27 3.12 -7.96
N GLY A 416 -32.13 3.76 -7.69
CA GLY A 416 -31.87 4.46 -6.43
C GLY A 416 -32.89 5.57 -6.16
N GLU A 417 -33.25 6.37 -7.18
CA GLU A 417 -34.29 7.39 -7.04
C GLU A 417 -35.67 6.80 -6.73
N ASP A 418 -36.02 5.72 -7.41
CA ASP A 418 -37.30 5.03 -7.18
C ASP A 418 -37.34 4.41 -5.79
N MET A 419 -36.21 3.93 -5.25
CA MET A 419 -36.10 3.50 -3.85
C MET A 419 -36.38 4.66 -2.88
N LEU A 420 -35.73 5.82 -3.05
CA LEU A 420 -35.97 6.98 -2.18
C LEU A 420 -37.43 7.49 -2.25
N ARG A 421 -38.05 7.45 -3.45
CA ARG A 421 -39.47 7.77 -3.63
C ARG A 421 -40.37 6.80 -2.87
N ARG A 422 -40.10 5.50 -2.94
CA ARG A 422 -40.85 4.46 -2.23
C ARG A 422 -40.73 4.60 -0.72
N SER A 423 -39.54 4.95 -0.24
CA SER A 423 -39.26 5.27 1.17
C SER A 423 -39.81 6.63 1.61
N ARG A 424 -40.47 7.38 0.70
CA ARG A 424 -41.10 8.69 0.94
C ARG A 424 -40.14 9.73 1.51
N ILE A 425 -38.86 9.65 1.15
CA ILE A 425 -37.87 10.64 1.57
C ILE A 425 -38.07 11.90 0.71
N PRO A 426 -38.34 13.07 1.31
CA PRO A 426 -38.54 14.29 0.55
C PRO A 426 -37.24 14.71 -0.14
N ARG A 427 -37.36 15.04 -1.42
CA ARG A 427 -36.28 15.69 -2.17
C ARG A 427 -36.16 17.14 -1.69
N PRO A 428 -34.95 17.62 -1.36
CA PRO A 428 -34.75 18.95 -0.80
C PRO A 428 -35.03 20.07 -1.81
#